data_AF-A0A2A5M8A8-F1
#
_entry.id   AF-A0A2A5M8A8-F1
#
_cell.length_a   1.000
_cell.length_b   1.000
_cell.length_c   1.000
_cell.angle_alpha   90.00
_cell.angle_beta   90.00
_cell.angle_gamma   90.00
#
_symmetry.space_group_name_H-M   'P 1'
#
loop_
_entity.id
_entity.type
_entity.pdbx_description
1 polymer ?
#
loop_
_entity_poly.entity_id
_entity_poly.type
_entity_poly.pdbx_seq_one_letter_code
_entity_poly.pdbx_strand_id
1 'polypeptide(L)'
;LHPYALKVLSEIIKRVAKEKQLIISSQSVELINHFEAQDIIVVDKENDESTFTRMDDEKLEAWLEDYTLGEIWASNLIGGRPK
;
A
#
# COMPACT_ATOMS: atom_id res chain seq x y z
N LEU A 1 -15.83 2.58 -4.06
CA LEU A 1 -15.83 3.90 -4.76
C LEU A 1 -15.59 3.65 -6.24
N HIS A 2 -16.17 4.43 -7.14
CA HIS A 2 -15.87 4.34 -8.57
C HIS A 2 -14.36 4.61 -8.81
N PRO A 3 -13.67 3.93 -9.75
CA PRO A 3 -12.22 4.07 -9.95
C PRO A 3 -11.74 5.52 -10.08
N TYR A 4 -12.50 6.35 -10.80
CA TYR A 4 -12.22 7.78 -10.92
C TYR A 4 -12.16 8.53 -9.57
N ALA A 5 -13.09 8.22 -8.65
CA ALA A 5 -13.13 8.87 -7.35
C ALA A 5 -11.94 8.47 -6.47
N LEU A 6 -11.43 7.23 -6.60
CA LEU A 6 -10.22 6.78 -5.90
C LEU A 6 -8.99 7.55 -6.38
N LYS A 7 -8.86 7.77 -7.69
CA LYS A 7 -7.79 8.61 -8.24
C LYS A 7 -7.85 10.04 -7.69
N VAL A 8 -9.04 10.66 -7.64
CA VAL A 8 -9.18 12.01 -7.07
C VAL A 8 -8.80 12.01 -5.58
N LEU A 9 -9.25 11.01 -4.84
CA LEU A 9 -8.92 10.86 -3.42
C LEU A 9 -7.41 10.70 -3.20
N SER A 10 -6.72 9.87 -3.98
CA SER A 10 -5.27 9.66 -3.85
C SER A 10 -4.48 10.95 -4.10
N GLU A 11 -4.86 11.75 -5.09
CA GLU A 11 -4.21 13.03 -5.36
C GLU A 11 -4.42 14.03 -4.21
N ILE A 12 -5.60 14.05 -3.60
CA ILE A 12 -5.89 14.88 -2.42
C ILE A 12 -5.01 14.43 -1.24
N ILE A 13 -4.93 13.12 -0.98
CA ILE A 13 -4.09 12.55 0.08
C ILE A 13 -2.63 12.98 -0.11
N LYS A 14 -2.06 12.76 -1.30
CA LYS A 14 -0.67 13.13 -1.62
C LYS A 14 -0.41 14.61 -1.45
N ARG A 15 -1.36 15.47 -1.85
CA ARG A 15 -1.23 16.92 -1.67
C ARG A 15 -1.19 17.31 -0.20
N VAL A 16 -2.11 16.79 0.62
CA VAL A 16 -2.17 17.11 2.05
C VAL A 16 -0.97 16.53 2.80
N ALA A 17 -0.47 15.36 2.38
CA ALA A 17 0.69 14.70 2.97
C ALA A 17 1.97 15.56 2.94
N LYS A 18 2.07 16.52 1.99
CA LYS A 18 3.19 17.48 1.93
C LYS A 18 3.24 18.46 3.09
N GLU A 19 2.10 18.70 3.74
CA GLU A 19 1.96 19.68 4.82
C GLU A 19 1.69 19.03 6.17
N LYS A 20 1.11 17.81 6.18
CA LYS A 20 0.68 17.12 7.40
C LYS A 20 0.92 15.62 7.28
N GLN A 21 1.30 14.98 8.38
CA GLN A 21 1.36 13.52 8.43
C GLN A 21 -0.04 12.93 8.36
N LEU A 22 -0.24 11.99 7.42
CA LEU A 22 -1.47 11.22 7.27
C LEU A 22 -1.16 9.74 7.54
N ILE A 23 -2.01 9.09 8.33
CA ILE A 23 -1.97 7.65 8.56
C ILE A 23 -3.33 7.11 8.08
N ILE A 24 -3.30 6.23 7.08
CA ILE A 24 -4.49 5.71 6.42
C ILE A 24 -4.38 4.19 6.43
N SER A 25 -5.40 3.52 6.94
CA SER A 25 -5.58 2.08 6.79
C SER A 25 -6.54 1.80 5.64
N SER A 26 -6.19 0.84 4.79
CA SER A 26 -7.01 0.46 3.63
C SER A 26 -6.81 -1.02 3.32
N GLN A 27 -7.86 -1.64 2.77
CA GLN A 27 -7.83 -2.97 2.16
C GLN A 27 -8.17 -2.92 0.66
N SER A 28 -8.18 -1.71 0.07
CA SER A 28 -8.46 -1.52 -1.36
C SER A 28 -7.17 -1.64 -2.17
N VAL A 29 -7.10 -2.69 -2.99
CA VAL A 29 -6.04 -2.92 -3.98
C VAL A 29 -5.93 -1.70 -4.91
N GLU A 30 -7.06 -1.18 -5.35
CA GLU A 30 -7.14 -0.06 -6.28
C GLU A 30 -6.60 1.23 -5.68
N LEU A 31 -6.82 1.47 -4.38
CA LEU A 31 -6.24 2.63 -3.71
C LEU A 31 -4.73 2.49 -3.56
N ILE A 32 -4.25 1.30 -3.19
CA ILE A 32 -2.81 1.00 -3.02
C ILE A 32 -2.05 1.26 -4.32
N ASN A 33 -2.63 0.94 -5.47
CA ASN A 33 -2.04 1.19 -6.80
C ASN A 33 -1.76 2.66 -7.11
N HIS A 34 -2.25 3.59 -6.30
CA HIS A 34 -1.95 5.01 -6.44
C HIS A 34 -0.77 5.48 -5.57
N PHE A 35 -0.06 4.59 -4.87
CA PHE A 35 1.07 4.92 -3.98
C PHE A 35 2.33 4.12 -4.33
N GLU A 36 3.47 4.55 -3.79
CA GLU A 36 4.78 3.89 -3.95
C GLU A 36 5.04 2.92 -2.79
N ALA A 37 6.00 1.98 -2.93
CA ALA A 37 6.20 1.00 -1.85
C ALA A 37 6.63 1.68 -0.55
N GLN A 38 7.47 2.70 -0.63
CA GLN A 38 7.89 3.49 0.53
C GLN A 38 6.73 4.15 1.32
N ASP A 39 5.58 4.38 0.67
CA ASP A 39 4.37 4.93 1.30
C ASP A 39 3.58 3.86 2.08
N ILE A 40 3.84 2.58 1.83
CA ILE A 40 3.08 1.46 2.37
C ILE A 40 3.75 0.85 3.60
N ILE A 41 2.95 0.65 4.65
CA ILE A 41 3.28 -0.20 5.77
C ILE A 41 2.33 -1.39 5.74
N VAL A 42 2.88 -2.59 5.63
CA VAL A 42 2.14 -3.83 5.79
C VAL A 42 2.07 -4.19 7.26
N VAL A 43 0.89 -4.61 7.70
CA VAL A 43 0.64 -5.06 9.08
C VAL A 43 0.22 -6.52 9.05
N ASP A 44 1.02 -7.36 9.67
CA ASP A 44 0.74 -8.79 9.83
C ASP A 44 0.48 -9.15 11.29
N LYS A 45 -0.17 -10.29 11.51
CA LYS A 45 -0.34 -10.89 12.83
C LYS A 45 0.57 -12.11 12.96
N GLU A 46 1.55 -12.01 13.85
CA GLU A 46 2.53 -13.05 14.14
C GLU A 46 2.59 -13.29 15.65
N ASN A 47 2.41 -14.54 16.10
CA ASN A 47 2.44 -14.92 17.52
C ASN A 47 1.55 -14.04 18.43
N ASP A 48 0.35 -13.71 17.95
CA ASP A 48 -0.61 -12.80 18.61
C ASP A 48 -0.19 -11.32 18.73
N GLU A 49 0.89 -10.93 18.06
CA GLU A 49 1.38 -9.56 17.99
C GLU A 49 1.23 -8.99 16.57
N SER A 50 1.12 -7.66 16.47
CA SER A 50 1.11 -6.96 15.18
C SER A 50 2.54 -6.60 14.77
N THR A 51 2.99 -7.11 13.63
CA THR A 51 4.27 -6.76 13.03
C THR A 51 4.06 -5.76 11.89
N PHE A 52 4.79 -4.66 11.93
CA PHE A 52 4.68 -3.56 10.97
C PHE A 52 5.95 -3.51 10.13
N THR A 53 5.79 -3.69 8.81
CA THR A 53 6.90 -3.65 7.86
C THR A 53 6.66 -2.54 6.85
N ARG A 54 7.54 -1.54 6.83
CA ARG A 54 7.55 -0.54 5.75
C ARG A 54 8.13 -1.17 4.50
N MET A 55 7.44 -1.05 3.37
CA MET A 55 7.92 -1.58 2.10
C MET A 55 9.00 -0.67 1.53
N ASP A 56 9.87 -1.26 0.71
CA ASP A 56 11.03 -0.63 0.11
C ASP A 56 11.03 -0.97 -1.37
N ASP A 57 11.15 0.05 -2.21
CA ASP A 57 11.13 -0.10 -3.66
C ASP A 57 12.30 -0.99 -4.13
N GLU A 58 13.47 -0.94 -3.46
CA GLU A 58 14.63 -1.78 -3.82
C GLU A 58 14.34 -3.28 -3.64
N LYS A 59 13.55 -3.64 -2.63
CA LYS A 59 13.19 -5.04 -2.36
C LYS A 59 12.13 -5.57 -3.33
N LEU A 60 11.36 -4.66 -3.94
CA LEU A 60 10.28 -4.97 -4.85
C LEU A 60 10.62 -4.66 -6.30
N GLU A 61 11.82 -4.16 -6.60
CA GLU A 61 12.22 -3.67 -7.93
C GLU A 61 11.90 -4.67 -9.04
N ALA A 62 12.36 -5.91 -8.90
CA ALA A 62 12.12 -6.98 -9.88
C ALA A 62 10.62 -7.33 -10.06
N TRP A 63 9.79 -7.10 -9.05
CA TRP A 63 8.34 -7.35 -9.13
C TRP A 63 7.59 -6.15 -9.70
N LEU A 64 8.05 -4.93 -9.42
CA LEU A 64 7.46 -3.69 -9.91
C LEU A 64 7.68 -3.48 -11.42
N GLU A 65 8.60 -4.25 -12.04
CA GLU A 65 8.76 -4.30 -13.50
C GLU A 65 7.53 -4.87 -14.21
N ASP A 66 6.92 -5.91 -13.63
CA ASP A 66 5.85 -6.69 -14.27
C ASP A 66 4.47 -6.52 -13.59
N TYR A 67 4.45 -6.05 -12.34
CA TYR A 67 3.25 -6.00 -11.50
C TYR A 67 3.04 -4.66 -10.82
N THR A 68 1.78 -4.27 -10.69
CA THR A 68 1.39 -3.15 -9.81
C THR A 68 1.54 -3.54 -8.33
N LEU A 69 1.73 -2.55 -7.46
CA LEU A 69 1.86 -2.78 -6.01
C LEU A 69 0.65 -3.53 -5.42
N GLY A 70 -0.54 -3.23 -5.92
CA GLY A 70 -1.77 -3.93 -5.56
C GLY A 70 -1.80 -5.38 -6.03
N GLU A 71 -1.22 -5.72 -7.19
CA GLU A 71 -1.06 -7.12 -7.62
C GLU A 71 -0.01 -7.86 -6.78
N ILE A 72 1.09 -7.19 -6.40
CA ILE A 72 2.09 -7.73 -5.47
C ILE A 72 1.45 -8.03 -4.10
N TRP A 73 0.62 -7.12 -3.59
CA TRP A 73 -0.17 -7.38 -2.38
C TRP A 73 -1.20 -8.50 -2.59
N ALA A 74 -1.89 -8.49 -3.73
CA ALA A 74 -2.93 -9.46 -4.03
C ALA A 74 -2.39 -10.88 -4.31
N SER A 75 -1.10 -11.02 -4.61
CA SER A 75 -0.41 -12.30 -4.72
C SER A 75 0.18 -12.77 -3.39
N ASN A 76 -0.01 -12.02 -2.29
CA ASN A 76 0.51 -12.31 -0.96
C ASN A 76 2.05 -12.30 -0.87
N LEU A 77 2.74 -11.64 -1.81
CA LEU A 77 4.20 -11.54 -1.79
C LEU A 77 4.72 -10.67 -0.64
N ILE A 78 3.92 -9.70 -0.19
CA ILE A 78 4.31 -8.73 0.85
C ILE A 78 3.53 -8.85 2.16
N GLY A 79 2.68 -9.88 2.32
CA GLY A 79 1.87 -10.08 3.53
C GLY A 79 0.63 -9.17 3.62
N GLY A 80 0.12 -8.93 4.83
CA GLY A 80 -0.99 -8.00 5.09
C GLY A 80 -2.37 -8.53 4.74
N ARG A 81 -2.52 -9.85 4.63
CA ARG A 81 -3.79 -10.52 4.37
C ARG A 81 -4.31 -11.22 5.62
N PRO A 82 -5.64 -11.24 5.83
CA PRO A 82 -6.23 -12.10 6.85
C PRO A 82 -5.81 -13.55 6.62
N LYS A 83 -5.31 -14.21 7.67
CA LYS A 83 -5.13 -15.67 7.70
C LYS A 83 -6.44 -16.37 8.02
#